data_AF-A0A0W0YAB4-F1
#
_entry.id   AF-A0A0W0YAB4-F1
#
_cell.length_a   1.000
_cell.length_b   1.000
_cell.length_c   1.000
_cell.angle_alpha   90.00
_cell.angle_beta   90.00
_cell.angle_gamma   90.00
#
_symmetry.space_group_name_H-M   'P 1'
#
loop_
_entity.id
_entity.type
_entity.pdbx_description
1 polymer ?
#
loop_
_entity_poly.entity_id
_entity_poly.type
_entity_poly.pdbx_seq_one_letter_code
_entity_poly.pdbx_strand_id
1 'polypeptide(L)'
;MHPRKEQSAKEIYNIVDQYCEANIRAKYHTNSAISFVLGISDVDAQKLINKIVIALPDCFFYLAKPERINEMVNFIAQQYLLFQAQENINDELFPSMLINFVNNLVEEIMLRYYSIVESGDL
;
A
#
# COMPACT_ATOMS: atom_id res chain seq x y z
N MET A 1 9.75 10.38 9.12
CA MET A 1 8.46 9.67 9.14
C MET A 1 8.15 9.33 10.59
N HIS A 2 6.89 9.44 11.03
CA HIS A 2 6.52 9.13 12.41
C HIS A 2 6.48 7.59 12.64
N PRO A 3 6.81 7.07 13.85
CA PRO A 3 6.97 5.64 14.11
C PRO A 3 5.83 4.72 13.65
N ARG A 4 4.55 5.10 13.86
CA ARG A 4 3.43 4.26 13.39
C ARG A 4 3.36 4.14 11.88
N LYS A 5 3.59 5.22 11.14
CA LYS A 5 3.68 5.18 9.67
C LYS A 5 4.83 4.31 9.20
N GLU A 6 5.97 4.39 9.88
CA GLU A 6 7.11 3.51 9.58
C GLU A 6 6.77 2.03 9.79
N GLN A 7 6.09 1.71 10.89
CA GLN A 7 5.63 0.36 11.16
C GLN A 7 4.64 -0.12 10.08
N SER A 8 3.62 0.68 9.77
CA SER A 8 2.65 0.33 8.74
C SER A 8 3.30 0.17 7.37
N ALA A 9 4.29 0.99 7.00
CA ALA A 9 5.02 0.83 5.75
C ALA A 9 5.78 -0.51 5.68
N LYS A 10 6.40 -0.94 6.78
CA LYS A 10 7.05 -2.26 6.87
C LYS A 10 6.05 -3.40 6.76
N GLU A 11 4.91 -3.28 7.42
CA GLU A 11 3.83 -4.28 7.35
C GLU A 11 3.25 -4.38 5.93
N ILE A 12 2.98 -3.24 5.27
CA ILE A 12 2.54 -3.19 3.88
C ILE A 12 3.56 -3.90 2.98
N TYR A 13 4.85 -3.60 3.12
CA TYR A 13 5.90 -4.27 2.34
C TYR A 13 5.89 -5.79 2.53
N ASN A 14 5.81 -6.27 3.77
CA ASN A 14 5.79 -7.70 4.06
C ASN A 14 4.57 -8.39 3.45
N ILE A 15 3.41 -7.74 3.48
CA ILE A 15 2.17 -8.27 2.86
C ILE A 15 2.32 -8.34 1.34
N VAL A 16 2.87 -7.29 0.72
CA VAL A 16 3.15 -7.25 -0.73
C VAL A 16 4.10 -8.39 -1.12
N ASP A 17 5.16 -8.60 -0.35
CA ASP A 17 6.13 -9.66 -0.58
C ASP A 17 5.47 -11.05 -0.52
N GLN A 18 4.67 -11.30 0.52
CA GLN A 18 3.89 -12.55 0.65
C GLN A 18 2.93 -12.78 -0.51
N TYR A 19 2.25 -11.73 -0.99
CA TYR A 19 1.39 -11.85 -2.17
C TYR A 19 2.21 -12.18 -3.42
N CYS A 20 3.38 -11.58 -3.59
CA CYS A 20 4.27 -11.89 -4.70
C CYS A 20 4.77 -13.34 -4.61
N GLU A 21 5.20 -13.79 -3.43
CA GLU A 21 5.64 -15.18 -3.18
C GLU A 21 4.55 -16.18 -3.53
N ALA A 22 3.30 -15.93 -3.12
CA ALA A 22 2.17 -16.79 -3.42
C ALA A 22 1.88 -16.93 -4.92
N ASN A 23 2.29 -15.95 -5.73
CA ASN A 23 2.13 -15.96 -7.20
C ASN A 23 3.32 -16.61 -7.92
N ILE A 24 4.42 -16.89 -7.22
CA ILE A 24 5.58 -17.57 -7.79
C ILE A 24 5.36 -19.08 -7.72
N ARG A 25 5.33 -19.74 -8.88
CA ARG A 25 5.31 -21.20 -8.94
C ARG A 25 6.61 -21.74 -8.36
N ALA A 26 6.55 -22.81 -7.57
CA ALA A 26 7.67 -23.46 -6.88
C ALA A 26 8.90 -23.83 -7.75
N LYS A 27 8.82 -23.70 -9.08
CA LYS A 27 9.91 -23.92 -10.04
C LYS A 27 10.83 -22.72 -10.22
N TYR A 28 10.45 -21.53 -9.78
CA TYR A 28 11.25 -20.32 -9.89
C TYR A 28 11.92 -20.05 -8.55
N HIS A 29 13.19 -20.43 -8.41
CA HIS A 29 14.02 -20.01 -7.28
C HIS A 29 14.49 -18.57 -7.55
N THR A 30 13.74 -17.59 -7.04
CA THR A 30 14.07 -16.17 -7.17
C THR A 30 14.46 -15.61 -5.80
N ASN A 31 15.52 -14.81 -5.75
CA ASN A 31 15.98 -14.19 -4.50
C ASN A 31 15.03 -13.08 -4.00
N SER A 32 14.14 -12.57 -4.84
CA SER A 32 13.10 -11.59 -4.51
C SER A 32 11.84 -11.90 -5.30
N ALA A 33 10.72 -12.05 -4.58
CA ALA A 33 9.44 -12.31 -5.21
C ALA A 33 8.86 -11.05 -5.85
N ILE A 34 9.00 -9.91 -5.17
CA ILE A 34 8.61 -8.59 -5.66
C ILE A 34 9.28 -8.28 -7.00
N SER A 35 10.59 -8.49 -7.11
CA SER A 35 11.31 -8.17 -8.35
C SER A 35 10.85 -9.00 -9.52
N PHE A 36 10.52 -10.27 -9.27
CA PHE A 36 10.02 -11.16 -10.30
C PHE A 36 8.59 -10.81 -10.75
N VAL A 37 7.70 -10.50 -9.81
CA VAL A 37 6.27 -10.28 -10.09
C VAL A 37 5.98 -8.86 -10.56
N LEU A 38 6.60 -7.86 -9.93
CA LEU A 38 6.31 -6.43 -10.15
C LEU A 38 7.37 -5.72 -11.01
N GLY A 39 8.46 -6.39 -11.37
CA GLY A 39 9.48 -5.84 -12.26
C GLY A 39 10.30 -4.69 -11.68
N ILE A 40 10.29 -4.49 -10.36
CA ILE A 40 11.03 -3.43 -9.65
C ILE A 40 11.94 -4.01 -8.57
N SER A 41 12.99 -3.29 -8.18
CA SER A 41 13.84 -3.76 -7.08
C SER A 41 13.10 -3.71 -5.73
N ASP A 42 13.51 -4.54 -4.77
CA ASP A 42 12.98 -4.49 -3.39
C ASP A 42 13.16 -3.10 -2.77
N VAL A 43 14.30 -2.47 -3.07
CA VAL A 43 14.64 -1.12 -2.60
C VAL A 43 13.66 -0.09 -3.16
N ASP A 44 13.31 -0.18 -4.45
CA ASP A 44 12.36 0.73 -5.07
C ASP A 44 10.95 0.49 -4.56
N ALA A 45 10.56 -0.77 -4.35
CA ALA A 45 9.28 -1.11 -3.73
C ALA A 45 9.15 -0.50 -2.32
N GLN A 46 10.17 -0.67 -1.47
CA GLN A 46 10.22 -0.05 -0.15
C GLN A 46 10.15 1.47 -0.23
N LYS A 47 10.87 2.10 -1.15
CA LYS A 47 10.83 3.56 -1.35
C LYS A 47 9.45 4.04 -1.78
N LEU A 48 8.79 3.34 -2.71
CA LEU A 48 7.46 3.70 -3.18
C LEU A 48 6.41 3.56 -2.08
N ILE A 49 6.40 2.43 -1.36
CA ILE A 49 5.51 2.20 -0.22
C ILE A 49 5.71 3.29 0.83
N ASN A 50 6.96 3.62 1.18
CA ASN A 50 7.25 4.71 2.11
C ASN A 50 6.72 6.06 1.62
N LYS A 51 6.88 6.39 0.33
CA LYS A 51 6.34 7.63 -0.24
C LYS A 51 4.82 7.70 -0.14
N ILE A 52 4.13 6.61 -0.49
CA ILE A 52 2.67 6.49 -0.39
C ILE A 52 2.24 6.72 1.06
N VAL A 53 2.80 5.97 2.01
CA VAL A 53 2.43 6.06 3.43
C VAL A 53 2.73 7.43 4.03
N ILE A 54 3.83 8.08 3.62
CA ILE A 54 4.14 9.46 4.02
C ILE A 54 3.05 10.42 3.54
N ALA A 55 2.60 10.27 2.30
CA ALA A 55 1.62 11.15 1.67
C ALA A 55 0.19 10.97 2.20
N LEU A 56 -0.12 9.82 2.81
CA LEU A 56 -1.42 9.59 3.45
C LEU A 56 -1.60 10.47 4.70
N PRO A 57 -2.83 10.93 5.02
CA PRO A 57 -3.13 11.64 6.26
C PRO A 57 -2.67 10.91 7.52
N ASP A 58 -2.07 11.66 8.45
CA ASP A 58 -1.59 11.13 9.73
C ASP A 58 -2.72 10.51 10.58
N CYS A 59 -3.91 11.10 10.56
CA CYS A 59 -5.07 10.64 11.31
C CYS A 59 -5.46 9.18 11.01
N PHE A 60 -5.12 8.66 9.83
CA PHE A 60 -5.38 7.27 9.43
C PHE A 60 -4.65 6.28 10.32
N PHE A 61 -3.45 6.63 10.79
CA PHE A 61 -2.59 5.75 11.57
C PHE A 61 -2.65 6.03 13.08
N TYR A 62 -3.03 7.24 13.48
CA TYR A 62 -3.06 7.64 14.90
C TYR A 62 -4.40 7.44 15.58
N LEU A 63 -5.49 7.75 14.88
CA LEU A 63 -6.83 7.82 15.47
C LEU A 63 -7.64 6.54 15.22
N ALA A 64 -7.15 5.64 14.36
CA ALA A 64 -7.78 4.34 14.12
C ALA A 64 -7.58 3.38 15.31
N LYS A 65 -8.61 2.55 15.56
CA LYS A 65 -8.49 1.38 16.43
C LYS A 65 -7.50 0.36 15.80
N PRO A 66 -6.75 -0.42 16.59
CA PRO A 66 -5.74 -1.35 16.07
C PRO A 66 -6.27 -2.31 14.99
N GLU A 67 -7.48 -2.84 15.14
CA GLU A 67 -8.09 -3.76 14.18
C GLU A 67 -8.29 -3.10 12.82
N ARG A 68 -8.74 -1.84 12.84
CA ARG A 68 -8.93 -1.01 11.63
C ARG A 68 -7.60 -0.68 10.95
N ILE A 69 -6.52 -0.51 11.72
CA ILE A 69 -5.18 -0.29 11.15
C ILE A 69 -4.74 -1.52 10.35
N ASN A 70 -4.93 -2.73 10.88
CA ASN A 70 -4.56 -3.96 10.17
C ASN A 70 -5.36 -4.15 8.87
N GLU A 71 -6.67 -3.90 8.90
CA GLU A 71 -7.51 -3.94 7.69
C GLU A 71 -7.07 -2.90 6.66
N MET A 72 -6.79 -1.67 7.10
CA MET A 72 -6.35 -0.59 6.23
C MET A 72 -4.96 -0.88 5.63
N VAL A 73 -4.04 -1.43 6.40
CA VAL A 73 -2.71 -1.84 5.93
C VAL A 73 -2.82 -2.92 4.85
N ASN A 74 -3.65 -3.95 5.07
CA ASN A 74 -3.93 -4.97 4.04
C ASN A 74 -4.55 -4.35 2.78
N PHE A 75 -5.49 -3.43 2.94
CA PHE A 75 -6.12 -2.73 1.83
C PHE A 75 -5.11 -1.92 1.02
N ILE A 76 -4.25 -1.14 1.68
CA ILE A 76 -3.19 -0.36 1.01
C ILE A 76 -2.23 -1.29 0.26
N ALA A 77 -1.86 -2.44 0.83
CA ALA A 77 -0.99 -3.41 0.17
C ALA A 77 -1.61 -3.96 -1.13
N GLN A 78 -2.91 -4.28 -1.11
CA GLN A 78 -3.63 -4.73 -2.30
C GLN A 78 -3.72 -3.63 -3.38
N GLN A 79 -4.03 -2.39 -2.98
CA GLN A 79 -4.07 -1.26 -3.91
C GLN A 79 -2.69 -0.97 -4.52
N TYR A 80 -1.63 -1.05 -3.71
CA TYR A 80 -0.25 -0.93 -4.19
C TYR A 80 0.09 -1.99 -5.23
N LEU A 81 -0.25 -3.27 -5.00
CA LEU A 81 -0.01 -4.35 -5.96
C LEU A 81 -0.68 -4.07 -7.30
N LEU A 82 -1.96 -3.66 -7.27
CA LEU A 82 -2.72 -3.35 -8.48
C LEU A 82 -2.12 -2.17 -9.24
N PHE A 83 -1.75 -1.10 -8.53
CA PHE A 83 -1.07 0.06 -9.11
C PHE A 83 0.26 -0.34 -9.75
N GLN A 84 1.14 -0.98 -8.97
CA GLN A 84 2.49 -1.30 -9.44
C GLN A 84 2.52 -2.36 -10.56
N ALA A 85 1.53 -3.24 -10.64
CA ALA A 85 1.41 -4.19 -11.75
C ALA A 85 1.01 -3.53 -13.08
N GLN A 86 0.42 -2.33 -13.04
CA GLN A 86 -0.02 -1.59 -14.22
C GLN A 86 0.96 -0.50 -14.64
N GLU A 87 1.75 0.01 -13.69
CA GLU A 87 2.59 1.18 -13.90
C GLU A 87 4.08 0.84 -14.04
N ASN A 88 4.78 1.62 -14.88
CA ASN A 88 6.23 1.55 -15.02
C ASN A 88 6.90 2.71 -14.27
N ILE A 89 7.74 2.40 -13.29
CA ILE A 89 8.44 3.41 -12.48
C ILE A 89 9.35 4.33 -13.30
N ASN A 90 9.78 3.89 -14.48
CA ASN A 90 10.62 4.67 -15.39
C ASN A 90 9.83 5.53 -16.38
N ASP A 91 8.49 5.50 -16.33
CA ASP A 91 7.64 6.34 -17.16
C ASP A 91 7.74 7.81 -16.72
N GLU A 92 7.82 8.74 -17.67
CA GLU A 92 7.87 10.17 -17.39
C GLU A 92 6.60 10.68 -16.66
N LEU A 93 5.47 10.01 -16.88
CA LEU A 93 4.18 10.32 -16.27
C LEU A 93 3.99 9.65 -14.90
N PHE A 94 4.89 8.75 -14.49
CA PHE A 94 4.79 8.00 -13.24
C PHE A 94 4.57 8.90 -11.99
N PRO A 95 5.24 10.07 -11.84
CA PRO A 95 4.98 10.96 -10.71
C PRO A 95 3.52 11.44 -10.66
N SER A 96 2.91 11.72 -11.81
CA SER A 96 1.51 12.16 -11.90
C SER A 96 0.55 11.01 -11.60
N MET A 97 0.84 9.80 -12.11
CA MET A 97 0.08 8.59 -11.80
C MET A 97 0.12 8.27 -10.31
N LEU A 98 1.30 8.38 -9.68
CA LEU A 98 1.47 8.16 -8.24
C LEU A 98 0.69 9.17 -7.40
N ILE A 99 0.68 10.45 -7.78
CA ILE A 99 -0.12 11.47 -7.10
C ILE A 99 -1.62 11.15 -7.20
N ASN A 100 -2.10 10.82 -8.40
CA ASN A 100 -3.49 10.45 -8.62
C ASN A 100 -3.89 9.20 -7.83
N PHE A 101 -3.03 8.19 -7.82
CA PHE A 101 -3.20 6.99 -7.02
C PHE A 101 -3.33 7.32 -5.53
N VAL A 102 -2.44 8.15 -4.98
CA VAL A 102 -2.51 8.55 -3.57
C VAL A 102 -3.80 9.31 -3.27
N ASN A 103 -4.23 10.23 -4.13
CA ASN A 103 -5.48 10.97 -3.94
C ASN A 103 -6.69 10.03 -3.90
N ASN A 104 -6.77 9.10 -4.85
CA ASN A 104 -7.85 8.10 -4.89
C ASN A 104 -7.81 7.19 -3.65
N LEU A 105 -6.62 6.75 -3.24
CA LEU A 105 -6.44 5.92 -2.05
C LEU A 105 -6.91 6.64 -0.79
N VAL A 106 -6.67 7.94 -0.66
CA VAL A 106 -7.17 8.75 0.45
C VAL A 106 -8.70 8.77 0.46
N GLU A 107 -9.33 9.04 -0.69
CA GLU A 107 -10.79 9.05 -0.81
C GLU A 107 -11.40 7.69 -0.44
N GLU A 108 -10.83 6.59 -0.94
CA GLU A 108 -11.30 5.24 -0.64
C GLU A 108 -11.14 4.86 0.83
N ILE A 109 -10.01 5.22 1.47
CA ILE A 109 -9.81 5.00 2.91
C ILE A 109 -10.82 5.81 3.72
N MET A 110 -11.07 7.07 3.35
CA MET A 110 -12.07 7.91 4.02
C MET A 110 -13.45 7.28 3.91
N LEU A 111 -13.88 6.89 2.72
CA LEU A 111 -15.18 6.27 2.48
C LEU A 111 -15.35 4.97 3.26
N ARG A 112 -14.31 4.11 3.26
CA ARG A 112 -14.37 2.78 3.86
C ARG A 112 -14.31 2.79 5.38
N TYR A 113 -13.51 3.68 5.97
CA TYR A 113 -13.14 3.59 7.39
C TYR A 113 -13.54 4.81 8.23
N TYR A 114 -13.93 5.91 7.59
CA TYR A 114 -14.21 7.19 8.24
C TYR A 114 -15.49 7.86 7.74
N SER A 115 -16.24 7.25 6.81
CA SER A 115 -17.56 7.76 6.47
C SER A 115 -18.47 7.59 7.68
N ILE A 116 -18.95 8.72 8.20
CA ILE A 116 -20.07 8.75 9.12
C ILE A 116 -21.30 8.51 8.24
N VAL A 117 -21.61 7.26 7.93
CA VAL A 117 -23.02 6.92 7.78
C VAL A 117 -23.52 6.77 9.20
N GLU A 118 -24.33 7.74 9.61
CA GLU A 118 -25.25 7.62 10.74
C GLU A 118 -26.08 6.34 10.55
N SER A 119 -25.54 5.19 10.93
CA SER A 119 -26.37 4.07 11.35
C SER A 119 -26.95 4.50 12.69
N GLY A 120 -28.07 5.21 12.60
CA GLY A 120 -28.83 5.70 13.73
C GLY A 120 -29.14 4.56 14.69
N ASP A 121 -28.73 4.75 15.93
CA ASP A 121 -29.38 4.14 17.07
C ASP A 121 -30.29 5.23 17.66
N LEU A 122 -31.55 5.20 17.21
CA LEU A 122 -32.73 5.62 17.98
C LEU A 122 -32.99 4.59 19.09
#